data_AF-A0A0N8RUC4-F1
#
_entry.id   AF-A0A0N8RUC4-F1
#
_cell.length_a   1.000
_cell.length_b   1.000
_cell.length_c   1.000
_cell.angle_alpha   90.00
_cell.angle_beta   90.00
_cell.angle_gamma   90.00
#
_symmetry.space_group_name_H-M   'P 1'
#
loop_
_entity.id
_entity.type
_entity.pdbx_description
1 polymer ?
#
loop_
_entity_poly.entity_id
_entity_poly.type
_entity_poly.pdbx_seq_one_letter_code
_entity_poly.pdbx_strand_id
1 'polypeptide(L)'
;MPGPLHFAMHTFRQTSWMAASAAMSLTLILPAQAASETAVVTPWGTISEPASPPVCKQLQAHLTPRDGSLDSADGSALDSRPDQENIQNAINGCAAGQAVKLVKGDGDNSAFLSGPLQLKSGVTLWIDEGVTLFASRNPKDYDNGKGTCGVTTVANQDACSSLISAKNTHSSGVIGKGVIDGRGGSLLTAGANANLRSWWDLVYQKTLSNVYQQKPRLIQVSGGTDFVIQGLTLQNAPDFNIVTDGVTGVTVWGIKILNPSRVYSVEGYHCPSGSTPDQKTPGTCFTPETVKNTDGFDPGQSNKVLLAYSYISTGDDNVAIKSSRISGSRDLMFAHNHFYYGHGLSIGSETNGGVHNVSVVDLAADGRDSQDGIGLRIKTSAKNGGKVDGIRYENVCMRNVKFPLVFDTNYGSASGTSYPDLSDITVKSFHYLNSPRFGGGKMTFAGYSDNGQKRPILITLDNVVFDGTQPAFTALTATHFTIGPGPVSFFNKLVPSIKDDVTVSGSPGDGAPVDCTAAFVPMKSVVPWAPF
;
A
#
# COMPACT_ATOMS: atom_id res chain seq x y z
N MET A 1 -46.15 -1.27 87.92
CA MET A 1 -45.45 -0.97 89.20
C MET A 1 -44.61 -2.19 89.56
N PRO A 2 -43.44 -2.04 90.20
CA PRO A 2 -42.44 -0.96 90.15
C PRO A 2 -41.05 -1.55 89.75
N GLY A 3 -40.07 -0.77 89.31
CA GLY A 3 -39.24 0.06 90.20
C GLY A 3 -37.76 -0.03 89.79
N PRO A 4 -36.88 0.84 90.32
CA PRO A 4 -36.09 1.73 89.47
C PRO A 4 -34.57 1.58 89.55
N LEU A 5 -33.92 2.39 88.70
CA LEU A 5 -32.50 2.69 88.51
C LEU A 5 -31.61 2.71 89.77
N HIS A 6 -30.33 2.37 89.58
CA HIS A 6 -29.19 3.01 90.24
C HIS A 6 -28.05 3.30 89.26
N PHE A 7 -27.46 4.48 89.46
CA PHE A 7 -26.45 5.22 88.67
C PHE A 7 -25.03 4.63 88.77
N ALA A 8 -24.21 4.85 87.72
CA ALA A 8 -22.81 5.28 87.88
C ALA A 8 -22.28 5.93 86.59
N MET A 9 -21.65 7.09 86.76
CA MET A 9 -21.08 7.98 85.73
C MET A 9 -19.88 7.39 84.99
N HIS A 10 -19.70 7.74 83.71
CA HIS A 10 -18.39 8.17 83.21
C HIS A 10 -18.52 9.15 82.03
N THR A 11 -17.67 10.17 82.09
CA THR A 11 -17.51 11.36 81.25
C THR A 11 -17.22 11.07 79.77
N PHE A 12 -17.99 11.67 78.86
CA PHE A 12 -17.72 11.69 77.42
C PHE A 12 -16.76 12.83 77.04
N ARG A 13 -15.63 12.48 76.41
CA ARG A 13 -14.73 13.41 75.70
C ARG A 13 -15.34 13.80 74.36
N GLN A 14 -15.41 15.10 74.07
CA GLN A 14 -15.66 15.63 72.74
C GLN A 14 -14.43 15.44 71.85
N THR A 15 -14.62 14.90 70.65
CA THR A 15 -13.63 14.92 69.56
C THR A 15 -14.21 15.70 68.38
N SER A 16 -13.56 16.81 68.07
CA SER A 16 -13.81 17.68 66.92
C SER A 16 -13.51 16.96 65.61
N TRP A 17 -14.42 17.00 64.66
CA TRP A 17 -14.22 16.51 63.30
C TRP A 17 -13.73 17.66 62.42
N MET A 18 -12.52 17.55 61.87
CA MET A 18 -12.04 18.45 60.81
C MET A 18 -12.59 17.97 59.46
N ALA A 19 -13.31 18.83 58.75
CA ALA A 19 -13.70 18.62 57.37
C ALA A 19 -12.50 18.89 56.45
N ALA A 20 -12.04 17.88 55.72
CA ALA A 20 -11.05 18.03 54.66
C ALA A 20 -11.77 18.36 53.34
N SER A 21 -11.57 19.57 52.83
CA SER A 21 -12.00 19.98 51.49
C SER A 21 -11.05 19.38 50.45
N ALA A 22 -11.52 18.41 49.67
CA ALA A 22 -10.80 17.92 48.50
C ALA A 22 -11.02 18.88 47.32
N ALA A 23 -9.97 19.61 46.94
CA ALA A 23 -9.95 20.39 45.71
C ALA A 23 -9.81 19.42 44.52
N MET A 24 -10.87 19.30 43.72
CA MET A 24 -10.85 18.52 42.47
C MET A 24 -10.20 19.40 41.40
N SER A 25 -8.90 19.21 41.15
CA SER A 25 -8.22 19.83 40.00
C SER A 25 -8.75 19.19 38.72
N LEU A 26 -9.56 19.96 37.98
CA LEU A 26 -10.01 19.62 36.63
C LEU A 26 -8.84 19.86 35.66
N THR A 27 -8.06 18.83 35.35
CA THR A 27 -7.01 18.91 34.33
C THR A 27 -7.68 18.98 32.96
N LEU A 28 -7.73 20.16 32.36
CA LEU A 28 -8.08 20.35 30.95
C LEU A 28 -7.03 19.62 30.09
N ILE A 29 -7.37 18.43 29.61
CA ILE A 29 -6.62 17.76 28.55
C ILE A 29 -6.94 18.54 27.26
N LEU A 30 -6.06 19.46 26.89
CA LEU A 30 -6.08 20.03 25.55
C LEU A 30 -5.88 18.89 24.55
N PRO A 31 -6.66 18.81 23.46
CA PRO A 31 -6.38 17.84 22.41
C PRO A 31 -4.96 18.11 21.93
N ALA A 32 -4.10 17.09 21.96
CA ALA A 32 -2.82 17.16 21.28
C ALA A 32 -3.12 17.50 19.83
N GLN A 33 -2.79 18.73 19.41
CA GLN A 33 -2.72 19.04 17.99
C GLN A 33 -1.74 18.02 17.41
N ALA A 34 -2.25 17.13 16.54
CA ALA A 34 -1.39 16.28 15.75
C ALA A 34 -0.38 17.21 15.07
N ALA A 35 0.91 17.00 15.34
CA ALA A 35 1.95 17.78 14.70
C ALA A 35 1.77 17.62 13.18
N SER A 36 1.70 18.73 12.46
CA SER A 36 1.65 18.71 11.00
C SER A 36 2.89 17.99 10.48
N GLU A 37 2.69 17.07 9.55
CA GLU A 37 3.78 16.33 8.91
C GLU A 37 4.74 17.30 8.21
N THR A 38 6.03 17.03 8.34
CA THR A 38 7.05 17.92 7.81
C THR A 38 7.04 17.95 6.28
N ALA A 39 7.36 19.09 5.68
CA ALA A 39 7.53 19.16 4.23
C ALA A 39 8.66 18.24 3.76
N VAL A 40 8.44 17.54 2.65
CA VAL A 40 9.43 16.64 2.04
C VAL A 40 10.24 17.41 1.02
N VAL A 41 11.57 17.40 1.18
CA VAL A 41 12.51 17.98 0.23
C VAL A 41 12.81 16.96 -0.85
N THR A 42 12.39 17.24 -2.08
CA THR A 42 12.65 16.40 -3.26
C THR A 42 13.64 17.11 -4.21
N PRO A 43 14.27 16.39 -5.16
CA PRO A 43 15.08 17.02 -6.20
C PRO A 43 14.33 18.01 -7.10
N TRP A 44 12.99 17.93 -7.17
CA TRP A 44 12.15 18.81 -7.99
C TRP A 44 11.38 19.87 -7.19
N GLY A 45 11.64 19.99 -5.88
CA GLY A 45 11.03 21.01 -5.02
C GLY A 45 10.71 20.51 -3.61
N THR A 46 10.32 21.44 -2.73
CA THR A 46 9.80 21.09 -1.40
C THR A 46 8.29 20.92 -1.48
N ILE A 47 7.78 19.76 -1.08
CA ILE A 47 6.35 19.42 -1.11
C ILE A 47 5.84 19.35 0.33
N SER A 48 4.81 20.14 0.64
CA SER A 48 4.11 20.08 1.92
C SER A 48 2.82 19.27 1.78
N GLU A 49 2.19 18.95 2.91
CA GLU A 49 0.85 18.37 2.92
C GLU A 49 -0.09 19.18 2.03
N PRO A 50 -0.77 18.55 1.04
CA PRO A 50 -1.62 19.28 0.11
C PRO A 50 -2.77 20.00 0.82
N ALA A 51 -3.05 21.23 0.39
CA ALA A 51 -4.18 22.01 0.90
C ALA A 51 -5.50 21.52 0.30
N SER A 52 -6.56 21.48 1.12
CA SER A 52 -7.89 21.15 0.63
C SER A 52 -8.51 22.31 -0.19
N PRO A 53 -9.07 22.05 -1.37
CA PRO A 53 -9.72 23.07 -2.18
C PRO A 53 -11.12 23.46 -1.63
N PRO A 54 -11.66 24.63 -2.03
CA PRO A 54 -13.04 25.00 -1.70
C PRO A 54 -14.07 24.01 -2.26
N VAL A 55 -15.12 23.74 -1.48
CA VAL A 55 -16.20 22.82 -1.87
C VAL A 55 -17.21 23.52 -2.77
N CYS A 56 -17.45 22.98 -3.96
CA CYS A 56 -18.49 23.45 -4.90
C CYS A 56 -19.84 22.75 -4.66
N LYS A 57 -19.81 21.47 -4.28
CA LYS A 57 -21.00 20.67 -4.04
C LYS A 57 -20.76 19.71 -2.89
N GLN A 58 -21.71 19.66 -1.96
CA GLN A 58 -21.78 18.64 -0.92
C GLN A 58 -22.90 17.65 -1.25
N LEU A 59 -22.60 16.36 -1.21
CA LEU A 59 -23.55 15.26 -1.39
C LEU A 59 -23.66 14.50 -0.07
N GLN A 60 -24.88 14.21 0.35
CA GLN A 60 -25.16 13.46 1.57
C GLN A 60 -25.33 11.97 1.26
N ALA A 61 -24.78 11.13 2.13
CA ALA A 61 -24.98 9.69 2.04
C ALA A 61 -26.44 9.32 2.32
N HIS A 62 -26.93 8.29 1.64
CA HIS A 62 -28.28 7.75 1.85
C HIS A 62 -28.30 6.27 2.23
N LEU A 63 -27.12 5.65 2.28
CA LEU A 63 -26.95 4.23 2.60
C LEU A 63 -26.27 4.06 3.96
N THR A 64 -26.67 3.01 4.68
CA THR A 64 -26.11 2.65 5.99
C THR A 64 -25.36 1.32 5.86
N PRO A 65 -24.03 1.28 6.02
CA PRO A 65 -23.28 0.03 6.04
C PRO A 65 -23.55 -0.74 7.33
N ARG A 66 -23.49 -2.07 7.26
CA ARG A 66 -23.59 -2.99 8.40
C ARG A 66 -22.29 -3.77 8.53
N ASP A 67 -21.69 -3.73 9.71
CA ASP A 67 -20.42 -4.42 10.02
C ASP A 67 -19.30 -4.11 9.01
N GLY A 68 -19.23 -2.86 8.57
CA GLY A 68 -18.23 -2.40 7.58
C GLY A 68 -18.53 -2.82 6.13
N SER A 69 -19.65 -3.48 5.86
CA SER A 69 -20.07 -3.94 4.53
C SER A 69 -21.37 -3.29 4.06
N LEU A 70 -21.56 -3.25 2.74
CA LEU A 70 -22.81 -2.85 2.09
C LEU A 70 -23.50 -4.03 1.39
N ASP A 71 -23.00 -5.26 1.56
CA ASP A 71 -23.48 -6.45 0.85
C ASP A 71 -24.95 -6.78 1.09
N SER A 72 -25.46 -6.50 2.30
CA SER A 72 -26.87 -6.72 2.64
C SER A 72 -27.82 -5.70 2.00
N ALA A 73 -27.32 -4.54 1.59
CA ALA A 73 -28.11 -3.46 0.99
C ALA A 73 -28.09 -3.49 -0.56
N ASP A 74 -27.13 -4.20 -1.16
CA ASP A 74 -26.88 -4.28 -2.61
C ASP A 74 -27.04 -5.73 -3.11
N GLY A 75 -28.13 -6.39 -2.70
CA GLY A 75 -28.41 -7.78 -3.09
C GLY A 75 -28.97 -7.94 -4.52
N SER A 76 -29.35 -6.85 -5.17
CA SER A 76 -29.96 -6.84 -6.51
C SER A 76 -29.04 -6.14 -7.51
N ALA A 77 -28.75 -6.80 -8.64
CA ALA A 77 -27.97 -6.21 -9.72
C ALA A 77 -28.65 -5.00 -10.39
N LEU A 78 -29.94 -4.77 -10.16
CA LEU A 78 -30.71 -3.68 -10.76
C LEU A 78 -30.39 -2.30 -10.18
N ASP A 79 -29.90 -2.22 -8.95
CA ASP A 79 -29.57 -0.96 -8.26
C ASP A 79 -28.14 -1.00 -7.69
N SER A 80 -27.20 -1.39 -8.55
CA SER A 80 -25.81 -1.67 -8.15
C SER A 80 -24.93 -0.42 -8.04
N ARG A 81 -25.49 0.77 -8.31
CA ARG A 81 -24.77 2.06 -8.38
C ARG A 81 -25.68 3.29 -8.22
N PRO A 82 -26.54 3.35 -7.20
CA PRO A 82 -27.55 4.41 -7.04
C PRO A 82 -26.97 5.83 -7.00
N ASP A 83 -25.73 5.98 -6.52
CA ASP A 83 -25.12 7.30 -6.34
C ASP A 83 -24.29 7.77 -7.53
N GLN A 84 -23.99 6.89 -8.51
CA GLN A 84 -23.01 7.17 -9.56
C GLN A 84 -23.37 8.43 -10.38
N GLU A 85 -24.62 8.53 -10.84
CA GLU A 85 -25.05 9.64 -11.68
C GLU A 85 -25.00 10.98 -10.91
N ASN A 86 -25.43 10.99 -9.65
CA ASN A 86 -25.42 12.20 -8.82
C ASN A 86 -23.99 12.67 -8.55
N ILE A 87 -23.07 11.76 -8.21
CA ILE A 87 -21.65 12.07 -7.99
C ILE A 87 -21.03 12.58 -9.30
N GLN A 88 -21.27 11.89 -10.43
CA GLN A 88 -20.71 12.28 -11.72
C GLN A 88 -21.21 13.66 -12.17
N ASN A 89 -22.50 13.95 -11.99
CA ASN A 89 -23.08 15.26 -12.31
C ASN A 89 -22.48 16.37 -11.44
N ALA A 90 -22.24 16.11 -10.15
CA ALA A 90 -21.55 17.06 -9.28
C ALA A 90 -20.12 17.33 -9.75
N ILE A 91 -19.36 16.30 -10.13
CA ILE A 91 -17.99 16.43 -10.65
C ILE A 91 -17.99 17.28 -11.93
N ASN A 92 -18.92 16.99 -12.85
CA ASN A 92 -19.05 17.71 -14.11
C ASN A 92 -19.41 19.19 -13.90
N GLY A 93 -20.24 19.48 -12.90
CA GLY A 93 -20.73 20.83 -12.58
C GLY A 93 -19.73 21.71 -11.83
N CYS A 94 -18.69 21.15 -11.21
CA CYS A 94 -17.70 21.93 -10.47
C CYS A 94 -16.71 22.67 -11.36
N ALA A 95 -16.30 23.86 -10.94
CA ALA A 95 -15.24 24.61 -11.60
C ALA A 95 -13.86 24.06 -11.21
N ALA A 96 -12.84 24.36 -12.02
CA ALA A 96 -11.46 24.03 -11.70
C ALA A 96 -11.03 24.71 -10.38
N GLY A 97 -10.22 24.01 -9.58
CA GLY A 97 -9.80 24.42 -8.25
C GLY A 97 -10.83 24.15 -7.14
N GLN A 98 -11.91 23.40 -7.42
CA GLN A 98 -12.97 23.11 -6.45
C GLN A 98 -13.14 21.60 -6.19
N ALA A 99 -13.84 21.26 -5.11
CA ALA A 99 -14.13 19.87 -4.73
C ALA A 99 -15.62 19.52 -4.62
N VAL A 100 -15.98 18.33 -5.09
CA VAL A 100 -17.20 17.64 -4.68
C VAL A 100 -16.91 16.91 -3.37
N LYS A 101 -17.67 17.20 -2.32
CA LYS A 101 -17.51 16.60 -1.00
C LYS A 101 -18.63 15.62 -0.68
N LEU A 102 -18.28 14.35 -0.45
CA LEU A 102 -19.17 13.31 0.04
C LEU A 102 -19.18 13.33 1.58
N VAL A 103 -20.35 13.54 2.18
CA VAL A 103 -20.52 13.64 3.64
C VAL A 103 -21.55 12.64 4.15
N LYS A 104 -21.58 12.44 5.48
CA LYS A 104 -22.67 11.71 6.13
C LYS A 104 -24.02 12.37 5.86
N GLY A 105 -25.06 11.55 5.74
CA GLY A 105 -26.45 12.01 5.70
C GLY A 105 -27.08 11.97 7.09
N ASP A 106 -28.41 11.90 7.10
CA ASP A 106 -29.19 11.81 8.34
C ASP A 106 -29.03 10.43 9.01
N GLY A 107 -29.08 10.40 10.34
CA GLY A 107 -28.99 9.17 11.13
C GLY A 107 -27.65 8.46 10.94
N ASP A 108 -27.71 7.16 10.64
CA ASP A 108 -26.53 6.30 10.44
C ASP A 108 -26.06 6.26 8.97
N ASN A 109 -26.63 7.09 8.09
CA ASN A 109 -26.28 7.10 6.67
C ASN A 109 -24.87 7.65 6.46
N SER A 110 -23.96 6.78 6.03
CA SER A 110 -22.54 7.08 5.89
C SER A 110 -21.90 6.46 4.66
N ALA A 111 -22.69 5.88 3.75
CA ALA A 111 -22.21 5.19 2.57
C ALA A 111 -22.77 5.75 1.27
N PHE A 112 -21.92 5.72 0.24
CA PHE A 112 -22.27 5.88 -1.17
C PHE A 112 -21.93 4.58 -1.91
N LEU A 113 -22.71 4.22 -2.92
CA LEU A 113 -22.48 3.07 -3.80
C LEU A 113 -22.41 3.53 -5.26
N SER A 114 -21.27 3.30 -5.90
CA SER A 114 -21.02 3.78 -7.27
C SER A 114 -20.31 2.73 -8.13
N GLY A 115 -20.63 2.75 -9.42
CA GLY A 115 -19.76 2.24 -10.47
C GLY A 115 -18.70 3.28 -10.85
N PRO A 116 -18.10 3.18 -12.05
CA PRO A 116 -17.03 4.08 -12.51
C PRO A 116 -17.37 5.58 -12.47
N LEU A 117 -16.44 6.37 -11.94
CA LEU A 117 -16.46 7.84 -11.90
C LEU A 117 -15.29 8.39 -12.70
N GLN A 118 -15.55 9.45 -13.47
CA GLN A 118 -14.55 10.16 -14.26
C GLN A 118 -14.30 11.55 -13.66
N LEU A 119 -13.07 11.79 -13.20
CA LEU A 119 -12.66 13.10 -12.72
C LEU A 119 -12.50 14.09 -13.86
N LYS A 120 -13.02 15.29 -13.64
CA LYS A 120 -12.83 16.46 -14.50
C LYS A 120 -11.51 17.16 -14.13
N SER A 121 -10.80 17.67 -15.14
CA SER A 121 -9.58 18.46 -14.91
C SER A 121 -9.85 19.62 -13.96
N GLY A 122 -8.98 19.81 -12.97
CA GLY A 122 -9.08 20.84 -11.95
C GLY A 122 -10.05 20.51 -10.81
N VAL A 123 -10.80 19.40 -10.88
CA VAL A 123 -11.79 19.03 -9.86
C VAL A 123 -11.23 17.95 -8.94
N THR A 124 -11.51 18.10 -7.65
CA THR A 124 -11.16 17.12 -6.61
C THR A 124 -12.41 16.40 -6.09
N LEU A 125 -12.31 15.09 -5.88
CA LEU A 125 -13.30 14.33 -5.13
C LEU A 125 -12.85 14.22 -3.66
N TRP A 126 -13.66 14.70 -2.72
CA TRP A 126 -13.37 14.67 -1.30
C TRP A 126 -14.32 13.73 -0.58
N ILE A 127 -13.79 12.67 0.05
CA ILE A 127 -14.56 11.73 0.88
C ILE A 127 -14.32 12.04 2.36
N ASP A 128 -15.36 12.52 3.04
CA ASP A 128 -15.23 13.02 4.41
C ASP A 128 -15.00 11.93 5.46
N GLU A 129 -14.55 12.33 6.64
CA GLU A 129 -14.31 11.40 7.74
C GLU A 129 -15.58 10.61 8.12
N GLY A 130 -15.42 9.29 8.25
CA GLY A 130 -16.52 8.38 8.56
C GLY A 130 -17.51 8.16 7.41
N VAL A 131 -17.18 8.58 6.19
CA VAL A 131 -17.91 8.24 4.96
C VAL A 131 -17.17 7.15 4.20
N THR A 132 -17.90 6.21 3.62
CA THR A 132 -17.34 5.18 2.72
C THR A 132 -17.95 5.28 1.33
N LEU A 133 -17.09 5.37 0.31
CA LEU A 133 -17.47 5.13 -1.09
C LEU A 133 -17.24 3.65 -1.41
N PHE A 134 -18.33 2.90 -1.54
CA PHE A 134 -18.31 1.50 -1.93
C PHE A 134 -18.37 1.34 -3.44
N ALA A 135 -17.54 0.45 -3.97
CA ALA A 135 -17.60 -0.01 -5.35
C ALA A 135 -18.83 -0.90 -5.59
N SER A 136 -19.40 -0.81 -6.78
CA SER A 136 -20.35 -1.80 -7.30
C SER A 136 -19.70 -3.20 -7.35
N ARG A 137 -20.51 -4.23 -7.08
CA ARG A 137 -20.11 -5.64 -7.28
C ARG A 137 -20.56 -6.21 -8.62
N ASN A 138 -21.22 -5.40 -9.45
CA ASN A 138 -21.75 -5.80 -10.74
C ASN A 138 -20.69 -5.58 -11.82
N PRO A 139 -20.12 -6.64 -12.43
CA PRO A 139 -19.09 -6.46 -13.46
C PRO A 139 -19.56 -5.67 -14.69
N LYS A 140 -20.86 -5.69 -14.99
CA LYS A 140 -21.42 -4.93 -16.12
C LYS A 140 -21.31 -3.42 -15.92
N ASP A 141 -21.18 -2.94 -14.68
CA ASP A 141 -21.02 -1.51 -14.41
C ASP A 141 -19.64 -1.00 -14.81
N TYR A 142 -18.65 -1.89 -14.81
CA TYR A 142 -17.26 -1.59 -15.14
C TYR A 142 -16.88 -1.96 -16.57
N ASP A 143 -17.64 -2.83 -17.25
CA ASP A 143 -17.30 -3.28 -18.60
C ASP A 143 -17.14 -2.11 -19.57
N ASN A 144 -15.98 -2.03 -20.23
CA ASN A 144 -15.63 -0.94 -21.13
C ASN A 144 -15.97 -1.24 -22.60
N GLY A 145 -16.89 -2.18 -22.85
CA GLY A 145 -17.35 -2.59 -24.18
C GLY A 145 -16.69 -3.87 -24.70
N LYS A 146 -15.82 -4.51 -23.90
CA LYS A 146 -15.18 -5.79 -24.24
C LYS A 146 -16.06 -6.99 -23.89
N GLY A 147 -17.03 -6.83 -22.99
CA GLY A 147 -17.97 -7.88 -22.58
C GLY A 147 -17.36 -8.98 -21.70
N THR A 148 -16.15 -8.76 -21.18
CA THR A 148 -15.36 -9.75 -20.44
C THR A 148 -14.96 -9.28 -19.04
N CYS A 149 -15.49 -8.15 -18.55
CA CYS A 149 -15.27 -7.76 -17.16
C CYS A 149 -15.91 -8.77 -16.19
N GLY A 150 -15.20 -9.13 -15.11
CA GLY A 150 -15.69 -10.11 -14.11
C GLY A 150 -15.50 -11.58 -14.48
N VAL A 151 -14.70 -11.87 -15.51
CA VAL A 151 -14.33 -13.25 -15.89
C VAL A 151 -12.82 -13.37 -16.13
N THR A 152 -12.37 -14.60 -16.37
CA THR A 152 -11.00 -14.91 -16.80
C THR A 152 -10.92 -15.10 -18.31
N THR A 153 -9.87 -14.57 -18.94
CA THR A 153 -9.63 -14.63 -20.39
C THR A 153 -8.24 -15.20 -20.71
N VAL A 154 -8.01 -15.66 -21.94
CA VAL A 154 -6.70 -16.21 -22.37
C VAL A 154 -5.63 -15.14 -22.65
N ALA A 155 -6.02 -13.86 -22.67
CA ALA A 155 -5.14 -12.72 -22.85
C ALA A 155 -5.62 -11.58 -21.96
N ASN A 156 -4.71 -10.69 -21.53
CA ASN A 156 -5.11 -9.49 -20.82
C ASN A 156 -5.84 -8.54 -21.79
N GLN A 157 -7.13 -8.32 -21.58
CA GLN A 157 -7.96 -7.48 -22.45
C GLN A 157 -8.19 -6.08 -21.86
N ASP A 158 -7.79 -5.86 -20.60
CA ASP A 158 -8.07 -4.63 -19.84
C ASP A 158 -9.56 -4.25 -19.95
N ALA A 159 -10.44 -5.20 -19.63
CA ALA A 159 -11.87 -5.12 -19.96
C ALA A 159 -12.73 -4.33 -18.95
N CYS A 160 -12.14 -3.92 -17.81
CA CYS A 160 -12.85 -3.23 -16.74
C CYS A 160 -12.34 -1.79 -16.59
N SER A 161 -13.24 -0.82 -16.62
CA SER A 161 -12.99 0.54 -16.16
C SER A 161 -12.63 0.53 -14.66
N SER A 162 -11.86 1.52 -14.20
CA SER A 162 -11.57 1.68 -12.77
C SER A 162 -12.71 2.37 -12.03
N LEU A 163 -12.81 2.21 -10.70
CA LEU A 163 -13.83 2.91 -9.90
C LEU A 163 -13.70 4.43 -10.02
N ILE A 164 -12.47 4.97 -9.92
CA ILE A 164 -12.19 6.38 -10.16
C ILE A 164 -11.14 6.46 -11.25
N SER A 165 -11.42 7.22 -12.30
CA SER A 165 -10.52 7.44 -13.42
C SER A 165 -10.28 8.93 -13.66
N ALA A 166 -9.06 9.29 -14.00
CA ALA A 166 -8.70 10.65 -14.41
C ALA A 166 -7.79 10.57 -15.65
N LYS A 167 -8.22 11.13 -16.76
CA LYS A 167 -7.48 11.07 -18.03
C LYS A 167 -7.11 12.46 -18.51
N ASN A 168 -5.81 12.71 -18.68
CA ASN A 168 -5.25 13.99 -19.12
C ASN A 168 -5.75 15.18 -18.28
N THR A 169 -5.89 14.97 -16.97
CA THR A 169 -6.34 16.02 -16.04
C THR A 169 -5.16 16.83 -15.53
N HIS A 170 -5.39 18.11 -15.26
CA HIS A 170 -4.46 19.03 -14.63
C HIS A 170 -5.02 19.49 -13.29
N SER A 171 -4.25 19.38 -12.21
CA SER A 171 -4.63 19.87 -10.87
C SER A 171 -5.92 19.24 -10.32
N SER A 172 -6.05 17.92 -10.47
CA SER A 172 -7.18 17.12 -9.96
C SER A 172 -6.75 16.26 -8.77
N GLY A 173 -7.70 15.70 -8.02
CA GLY A 173 -7.32 14.80 -6.93
C GLY A 173 -8.47 14.02 -6.30
N VAL A 174 -8.10 13.12 -5.39
CA VAL A 174 -9.01 12.37 -4.53
C VAL A 174 -8.49 12.47 -3.09
N ILE A 175 -9.22 13.16 -2.23
CA ILE A 175 -8.75 13.50 -0.88
C ILE A 175 -9.76 13.14 0.20
N GLY A 176 -9.33 13.22 1.45
CA GLY A 176 -10.18 13.24 2.62
C GLY A 176 -9.74 12.23 3.66
N LYS A 177 -10.60 11.96 4.64
CA LYS A 177 -10.34 11.01 5.73
C LYS A 177 -11.32 9.83 5.73
N GLY A 178 -12.15 9.74 4.68
CA GLY A 178 -13.06 8.63 4.47
C GLY A 178 -12.37 7.40 3.90
N VAL A 179 -13.22 6.43 3.52
CA VAL A 179 -12.81 5.14 3.00
C VAL A 179 -13.26 4.98 1.54
N ILE A 180 -12.40 4.42 0.70
CA ILE A 180 -12.79 3.83 -0.59
C ILE A 180 -12.70 2.32 -0.43
N ASP A 181 -13.82 1.62 -0.57
CA ASP A 181 -13.90 0.18 -0.43
C ASP A 181 -14.22 -0.48 -1.78
N GLY A 182 -13.25 -1.24 -2.29
CA GLY A 182 -13.35 -1.94 -3.57
C GLY A 182 -14.17 -3.23 -3.53
N ARG A 183 -14.51 -3.75 -2.35
CA ARG A 183 -15.29 -4.98 -2.14
C ARG A 183 -14.77 -6.20 -2.89
N GLY A 184 -13.45 -6.33 -3.02
CA GLY A 184 -12.78 -7.39 -3.77
C GLY A 184 -13.12 -8.81 -3.31
N GLY A 185 -13.42 -8.99 -2.03
CA GLY A 185 -13.79 -10.28 -1.44
C GLY A 185 -15.29 -10.57 -1.43
N SER A 186 -16.15 -9.65 -1.88
CA SER A 186 -17.58 -9.88 -1.97
C SER A 186 -17.94 -10.66 -3.22
N LEU A 187 -18.94 -11.55 -3.12
CA LEU A 187 -19.48 -12.25 -4.29
C LEU A 187 -20.04 -11.25 -5.32
N LEU A 188 -19.75 -11.50 -6.59
CA LEU A 188 -20.24 -10.69 -7.70
C LEU A 188 -21.77 -10.81 -7.82
N THR A 189 -22.44 -9.74 -8.25
CA THR A 189 -23.91 -9.72 -8.33
C THR A 189 -24.46 -10.04 -9.73
N ALA A 190 -23.60 -10.06 -10.76
CA ALA A 190 -24.00 -10.32 -12.13
C ALA A 190 -22.90 -11.02 -12.96
N GLY A 191 -23.25 -11.45 -14.17
CA GLY A 191 -22.34 -12.14 -15.09
C GLY A 191 -22.18 -13.63 -14.75
N ALA A 192 -21.22 -14.30 -15.39
CA ALA A 192 -21.01 -15.74 -15.25
C ALA A 192 -20.61 -16.19 -13.84
N ASN A 193 -20.13 -15.26 -13.01
CA ASN A 193 -19.65 -15.50 -11.64
C ASN A 193 -20.62 -14.99 -10.56
N ALA A 194 -21.83 -14.56 -10.93
CA ALA A 194 -22.82 -14.03 -10.01
C ALA A 194 -23.15 -15.01 -8.88
N ASN A 195 -23.02 -14.56 -7.62
CA ASN A 195 -23.22 -15.37 -6.40
C ASN A 195 -22.37 -16.65 -6.30
N LEU A 196 -21.37 -16.79 -7.16
CA LEU A 196 -20.48 -17.95 -7.18
C LEU A 196 -19.08 -17.59 -6.71
N ARG A 197 -18.58 -16.40 -7.10
CA ARG A 197 -17.20 -15.98 -6.87
C ARG A 197 -17.13 -14.48 -6.65
N SER A 198 -16.12 -14.06 -5.89
CA SER A 198 -15.69 -12.67 -5.73
C SER A 198 -14.67 -12.27 -6.79
N TRP A 199 -14.27 -11.00 -6.80
CA TRP A 199 -13.17 -10.53 -7.65
C TRP A 199 -11.85 -11.24 -7.33
N TRP A 200 -11.57 -11.50 -6.05
CA TRP A 200 -10.35 -12.21 -5.63
C TRP A 200 -10.37 -13.69 -5.97
N ASP A 201 -11.55 -14.32 -6.05
CA ASP A 201 -11.66 -15.71 -6.48
C ASP A 201 -11.29 -15.94 -7.96
N LEU A 202 -11.35 -14.89 -8.80
CA LEU A 202 -11.08 -15.01 -10.24
C LEU A 202 -9.66 -15.52 -10.50
N VAL A 203 -8.67 -15.16 -9.67
CA VAL A 203 -7.28 -15.61 -9.84
C VAL A 203 -7.12 -17.12 -9.63
N TYR A 204 -8.04 -17.73 -8.89
CA TYR A 204 -8.00 -19.15 -8.57
C TYR A 204 -8.78 -20.01 -9.57
N GLN A 205 -9.51 -19.43 -10.52
CA GLN A 205 -10.22 -20.19 -11.55
C GLN A 205 -9.23 -20.87 -12.51
N LYS A 206 -8.87 -22.12 -12.21
CA LYS A 206 -8.08 -22.98 -13.09
C LYS A 206 -8.98 -23.88 -13.92
N THR A 207 -9.29 -23.43 -15.14
CA THR A 207 -9.54 -24.33 -16.28
C THR A 207 -8.55 -24.10 -17.42
N LEU A 208 -7.67 -23.11 -17.31
CA LEU A 208 -6.74 -22.70 -18.34
C LEU A 208 -5.41 -22.27 -17.70
N SER A 209 -4.31 -22.90 -18.06
CA SER A 209 -2.98 -22.34 -17.83
C SER A 209 -2.86 -21.02 -18.62
N ASN A 210 -2.32 -19.96 -17.98
CA ASN A 210 -2.18 -18.60 -18.51
C ASN A 210 -3.49 -17.82 -18.78
N VAL A 211 -4.40 -17.76 -17.79
CA VAL A 211 -5.53 -16.82 -17.83
C VAL A 211 -5.25 -15.50 -17.12
N TYR A 212 -5.90 -14.46 -17.61
CA TYR A 212 -5.89 -13.10 -17.09
C TYR A 212 -7.26 -12.76 -16.53
N GLN A 213 -7.28 -12.33 -15.28
CA GLN A 213 -8.48 -11.89 -14.59
C GLN A 213 -8.83 -10.49 -15.09
N GLN A 214 -10.11 -10.27 -15.42
CA GLN A 214 -10.58 -8.95 -15.79
C GLN A 214 -11.28 -8.33 -14.56
N LYS A 215 -10.57 -7.45 -13.86
CA LYS A 215 -10.99 -6.84 -12.59
C LYS A 215 -10.83 -5.31 -12.66
N PRO A 216 -11.71 -4.53 -12.03
CA PRO A 216 -11.55 -3.08 -11.97
C PRO A 216 -10.47 -2.69 -10.94
N ARG A 217 -9.60 -1.75 -11.30
CA ARG A 217 -8.72 -1.04 -10.34
C ARG A 217 -9.54 -0.05 -9.51
N LEU A 218 -9.02 0.35 -8.35
CA LEU A 218 -9.66 1.42 -7.56
C LEU A 218 -9.46 2.79 -8.22
N ILE A 219 -8.22 3.25 -8.36
CA ILE A 219 -7.91 4.57 -8.92
C ILE A 219 -6.93 4.43 -10.08
N GLN A 220 -7.31 4.96 -11.25
CA GLN A 220 -6.46 5.04 -12.44
C GLN A 220 -6.32 6.50 -12.90
N VAL A 221 -5.09 6.99 -12.95
CA VAL A 221 -4.75 8.28 -13.55
C VAL A 221 -3.91 8.02 -14.79
N SER A 222 -4.24 8.65 -15.92
CA SER A 222 -3.54 8.44 -17.18
C SER A 222 -3.27 9.78 -17.87
N GLY A 223 -2.00 10.14 -18.02
CA GLY A 223 -1.58 11.44 -18.53
C GLY A 223 -1.93 12.60 -17.60
N GLY A 224 -1.59 13.81 -18.02
CA GLY A 224 -1.90 15.04 -17.28
C GLY A 224 -0.82 15.42 -16.27
N THR A 225 -1.15 16.40 -15.41
CA THR A 225 -0.22 16.96 -14.43
C THR A 225 -0.87 17.22 -13.07
N ASP A 226 -0.04 17.24 -12.03
CA ASP A 226 -0.39 17.71 -10.69
C ASP A 226 -1.62 16.98 -10.12
N PHE A 227 -1.48 15.67 -9.92
CA PHE A 227 -2.53 14.84 -9.32
C PHE A 227 -2.26 14.59 -7.83
N VAL A 228 -3.26 14.79 -6.99
CA VAL A 228 -3.16 14.62 -5.54
C VAL A 228 -4.04 13.48 -5.04
N ILE A 229 -3.47 12.61 -4.21
CA ILE A 229 -4.22 11.66 -3.38
C ILE A 229 -3.82 11.89 -1.92
N GLN A 230 -4.78 12.16 -1.03
CA GLN A 230 -4.44 12.56 0.34
C GLN A 230 -5.38 11.99 1.39
N GLY A 231 -4.79 11.45 2.47
CA GLY A 231 -5.44 11.18 3.76
C GLY A 231 -6.37 9.95 3.84
N LEU A 232 -6.82 9.45 2.69
CA LEU A 232 -7.84 8.41 2.56
C LEU A 232 -7.37 7.06 3.07
N THR A 233 -8.34 6.21 3.43
CA THR A 233 -8.14 4.76 3.51
C THR A 233 -8.66 4.11 2.23
N LEU A 234 -7.82 3.37 1.52
CA LEU A 234 -8.22 2.49 0.42
C LEU A 234 -8.19 1.05 0.90
N GLN A 235 -9.27 0.31 0.68
CA GLN A 235 -9.34 -1.07 1.13
C GLN A 235 -10.08 -1.97 0.14
N ASN A 236 -9.80 -3.26 0.27
CA ASN A 236 -10.39 -4.36 -0.47
C ASN A 236 -10.42 -4.14 -1.99
N ALA A 237 -9.35 -3.62 -2.58
CA ALA A 237 -9.29 -3.39 -4.02
C ALA A 237 -9.47 -4.71 -4.80
N PRO A 238 -10.34 -4.78 -5.83
CA PRO A 238 -10.46 -5.96 -6.68
C PRO A 238 -9.17 -6.25 -7.42
N ASP A 239 -8.52 -5.20 -7.93
CA ASP A 239 -7.21 -5.19 -8.58
C ASP A 239 -6.28 -4.18 -7.87
N PHE A 240 -5.35 -3.53 -8.58
CA PHE A 240 -4.46 -2.51 -8.02
C PHE A 240 -5.23 -1.33 -7.40
N ASN A 241 -4.67 -0.76 -6.33
CA ASN A 241 -5.31 0.34 -5.59
C ASN A 241 -5.12 1.67 -6.33
N ILE A 242 -3.88 2.05 -6.63
CA ILE A 242 -3.56 3.32 -7.30
C ILE A 242 -2.61 3.04 -8.45
N VAL A 243 -2.98 3.46 -9.65
CA VAL A 243 -2.11 3.42 -10.84
C VAL A 243 -2.02 4.80 -11.46
N THR A 244 -0.80 5.26 -11.75
CA THR A 244 -0.57 6.48 -12.54
C THR A 244 0.24 6.12 -13.77
N ASP A 245 -0.29 6.34 -14.98
CA ASP A 245 0.39 6.07 -16.25
C ASP A 245 0.68 7.39 -16.98
N GLY A 246 1.95 7.78 -17.12
CA GLY A 246 2.35 8.95 -17.90
C GLY A 246 2.02 10.30 -17.25
N VAL A 247 1.97 10.37 -15.92
CA VAL A 247 1.59 11.58 -15.18
C VAL A 247 2.84 12.34 -14.74
N THR A 248 2.83 13.68 -14.82
CA THR A 248 3.90 14.52 -14.26
C THR A 248 3.42 15.27 -13.03
N GLY A 249 4.07 15.09 -11.88
CA GLY A 249 3.63 15.70 -10.62
C GLY A 249 2.51 14.87 -10.00
N VAL A 250 2.88 13.83 -9.26
CA VAL A 250 1.95 13.02 -8.46
C VAL A 250 2.34 13.15 -7.00
N THR A 251 1.40 13.53 -6.15
CA THR A 251 1.60 13.54 -4.69
C THR A 251 0.58 12.64 -4.03
N VAL A 252 1.06 11.54 -3.42
CA VAL A 252 0.27 10.65 -2.57
C VAL A 252 0.73 10.86 -1.13
N TRP A 253 -0.15 11.31 -0.26
CA TRP A 253 0.22 11.82 1.07
C TRP A 253 -0.70 11.30 2.17
N GLY A 254 -0.15 10.69 3.22
CA GLY A 254 -0.92 10.33 4.42
C GLY A 254 -2.00 9.25 4.21
N ILE A 255 -1.89 8.44 3.15
CA ILE A 255 -2.91 7.42 2.83
C ILE A 255 -2.70 6.15 3.65
N LYS A 256 -3.77 5.35 3.77
CA LYS A 256 -3.73 4.00 4.33
C LYS A 256 -4.25 3.02 3.27
N ILE A 257 -3.54 1.93 3.03
CA ILE A 257 -3.98 0.85 2.14
C ILE A 257 -4.06 -0.45 2.94
N LEU A 258 -5.20 -1.14 2.83
CA LEU A 258 -5.45 -2.39 3.55
C LEU A 258 -6.18 -3.42 2.69
N ASN A 259 -5.45 -4.44 2.23
CA ASN A 259 -6.01 -5.59 1.51
C ASN A 259 -5.48 -6.92 2.10
N PRO A 260 -6.33 -7.81 2.64
CA PRO A 260 -7.76 -7.66 2.91
C PRO A 260 -8.04 -6.98 4.26
N SER A 261 -9.19 -6.31 4.36
CA SER A 261 -9.73 -5.79 5.64
C SER A 261 -10.39 -6.90 6.48
N ARG A 262 -10.85 -6.54 7.68
CA ARG A 262 -11.59 -7.45 8.57
C ARG A 262 -12.96 -7.89 8.05
N VAL A 263 -13.55 -7.19 7.08
CA VAL A 263 -14.83 -7.60 6.49
C VAL A 263 -14.70 -8.97 5.82
N TYR A 264 -13.53 -9.26 5.25
CA TYR A 264 -13.25 -10.50 4.51
C TYR A 264 -12.23 -11.38 5.21
N SER A 265 -11.95 -11.12 6.49
CA SER A 265 -10.89 -11.80 7.21
C SER A 265 -11.17 -11.90 8.71
N VAL A 266 -10.21 -12.44 9.44
CA VAL A 266 -10.26 -12.59 10.90
C VAL A 266 -9.00 -11.99 11.54
N GLU A 267 -9.07 -11.72 12.85
CA GLU A 267 -7.94 -11.21 13.64
C GLU A 267 -6.67 -12.03 13.42
N GLY A 268 -5.56 -11.35 13.15
CA GLY A 268 -4.26 -11.94 12.83
C GLY A 268 -4.20 -12.71 11.52
N TYR A 269 -5.18 -12.55 10.62
CA TYR A 269 -5.30 -13.33 9.38
C TYR A 269 -5.40 -14.85 9.58
N HIS A 270 -5.90 -15.29 10.75
CA HIS A 270 -6.08 -16.70 11.11
C HIS A 270 -7.31 -17.36 10.47
N CYS A 271 -7.44 -17.30 9.15
CA CYS A 271 -8.60 -17.86 8.44
C CYS A 271 -8.81 -19.35 8.77
N PRO A 272 -10.06 -19.80 9.01
CA PRO A 272 -10.37 -21.20 9.25
C PRO A 272 -9.86 -22.11 8.12
N SER A 273 -9.45 -23.33 8.46
CA SER A 273 -9.00 -24.31 7.46
C SER A 273 -10.10 -24.55 6.41
N GLY A 274 -9.73 -24.45 5.12
CA GLY A 274 -10.65 -24.64 3.99
C GLY A 274 -11.56 -23.45 3.67
N SER A 275 -11.41 -22.31 4.37
CA SER A 275 -12.19 -21.10 4.08
C SER A 275 -11.52 -20.14 3.09
N THR A 276 -10.21 -20.28 2.88
CA THR A 276 -9.45 -19.50 1.89
C THR A 276 -9.75 -19.97 0.46
N PRO A 277 -9.66 -19.07 -0.54
CA PRO A 277 -9.99 -19.43 -1.91
C PRO A 277 -9.06 -20.52 -2.48
N ASP A 278 -9.65 -21.43 -3.25
CA ASP A 278 -8.93 -22.41 -4.05
C ASP A 278 -9.55 -22.57 -5.45
N GLN A 279 -9.06 -23.53 -6.23
CA GLN A 279 -9.50 -23.73 -7.61
C GLN A 279 -10.97 -24.15 -7.73
N LYS A 280 -11.48 -24.84 -6.72
CA LYS A 280 -12.82 -25.44 -6.68
C LYS A 280 -13.78 -24.60 -5.85
N THR A 281 -13.32 -24.12 -4.69
CA THR A 281 -14.14 -23.49 -3.67
C THR A 281 -13.86 -21.99 -3.63
N PRO A 282 -14.90 -21.13 -3.76
CA PRO A 282 -14.73 -19.70 -3.53
C PRO A 282 -14.35 -19.43 -2.07
N GLY A 283 -13.55 -18.39 -1.86
CA GLY A 283 -13.13 -17.96 -0.54
C GLY A 283 -14.28 -17.36 0.26
N THR A 284 -14.28 -17.65 1.57
CA THR A 284 -15.13 -17.00 2.58
C THR A 284 -14.30 -16.26 3.62
N CYS A 285 -12.98 -16.47 3.63
CA CYS A 285 -11.99 -15.72 4.40
C CYS A 285 -10.73 -15.53 3.55
N PHE A 286 -10.10 -14.38 3.66
CA PHE A 286 -8.95 -14.00 2.87
C PHE A 286 -7.80 -13.53 3.77
N THR A 287 -6.58 -13.89 3.41
CA THR A 287 -5.33 -13.34 3.96
C THR A 287 -4.60 -12.55 2.88
N PRO A 288 -3.58 -11.72 3.22
CA PRO A 288 -2.72 -11.06 2.24
C PRO A 288 -2.16 -12.05 1.20
N GLU A 289 -1.76 -13.25 1.62
CA GLU A 289 -1.22 -14.29 0.73
C GLU A 289 -2.26 -14.80 -0.30
N THR A 290 -3.55 -14.59 -0.05
CA THR A 290 -4.63 -15.06 -0.91
C THR A 290 -5.26 -13.97 -1.78
N VAL A 291 -4.95 -12.69 -1.56
CA VAL A 291 -5.49 -11.57 -2.36
C VAL A 291 -4.47 -11.10 -3.41
N LYS A 292 -4.56 -11.66 -4.61
CA LYS A 292 -3.59 -11.41 -5.70
C LYS A 292 -3.98 -10.23 -6.59
N ASN A 293 -2.96 -9.62 -7.20
CA ASN A 293 -3.02 -8.40 -8.02
C ASN A 293 -3.64 -7.24 -7.26
N THR A 294 -3.13 -6.96 -6.06
CA THR A 294 -3.64 -5.90 -5.19
C THR A 294 -2.57 -4.85 -4.87
N ASP A 295 -1.64 -4.60 -5.80
CA ASP A 295 -0.55 -3.64 -5.63
C ASP A 295 -1.06 -2.30 -5.07
N GLY A 296 -0.28 -1.70 -4.16
CA GLY A 296 -0.66 -0.49 -3.42
C GLY A 296 -0.59 0.76 -4.30
N PHE A 297 0.60 1.07 -4.82
CA PHE A 297 0.80 2.22 -5.69
C PHE A 297 1.77 1.91 -6.84
N ASP A 298 1.27 2.07 -8.07
CA ASP A 298 1.96 1.70 -9.30
C ASP A 298 2.22 2.93 -10.18
N PRO A 299 3.31 3.67 -9.95
CA PRO A 299 3.73 4.72 -10.85
C PRO A 299 4.37 4.11 -12.11
N GLY A 300 3.63 4.23 -13.21
CA GLY A 300 4.00 3.82 -14.56
C GLY A 300 4.38 5.00 -15.44
N GLN A 301 5.56 4.97 -16.05
CA GLN A 301 6.01 5.97 -17.03
C GLN A 301 5.84 7.43 -16.57
N SER A 302 5.90 7.66 -15.26
CA SER A 302 5.53 8.91 -14.60
C SER A 302 6.77 9.67 -14.14
N ASN A 303 6.61 10.97 -13.95
CA ASN A 303 7.69 11.89 -13.59
C ASN A 303 7.32 12.74 -12.37
N LYS A 304 8.28 13.02 -11.47
CA LYS A 304 8.05 13.82 -10.25
C LYS A 304 6.95 13.23 -9.38
N VAL A 305 7.18 12.02 -8.90
CA VAL A 305 6.22 11.26 -8.08
C VAL A 305 6.69 11.24 -6.64
N LEU A 306 5.82 11.63 -5.72
CA LEU A 306 6.01 11.53 -4.28
C LEU A 306 4.95 10.63 -3.65
N LEU A 307 5.38 9.64 -2.87
CA LEU A 307 4.57 8.96 -1.85
C LEU A 307 5.15 9.27 -0.47
N ALA A 308 4.38 9.90 0.40
CA ALA A 308 4.83 10.26 1.74
C ALA A 308 3.84 9.93 2.86
N TYR A 309 4.37 9.67 4.06
CA TYR A 309 3.61 9.50 5.30
C TYR A 309 2.52 8.44 5.25
N SER A 310 2.71 7.41 4.43
CA SER A 310 1.66 6.44 4.09
C SER A 310 1.89 5.07 4.72
N TYR A 311 0.78 4.36 4.92
CA TYR A 311 0.73 3.05 5.58
C TYR A 311 0.15 2.02 4.62
N ILE A 312 0.94 1.05 4.18
CA ILE A 312 0.52 0.15 3.09
C ILE A 312 0.65 -1.31 3.52
N SER A 313 -0.48 -2.02 3.52
CA SER A 313 -0.54 -3.47 3.67
C SER A 313 -1.40 -4.07 2.58
N THR A 314 -0.83 -5.00 1.82
CA THR A 314 -1.54 -5.62 0.70
C THR A 314 -1.07 -7.05 0.44
N GLY A 315 -1.66 -7.73 -0.56
CA GLY A 315 -1.29 -9.09 -0.93
C GLY A 315 -0.21 -9.21 -2.01
N ASP A 316 0.08 -8.12 -2.71
CA ASP A 316 1.16 -7.99 -3.70
C ASP A 316 2.09 -6.81 -3.36
N ASP A 317 2.66 -6.10 -4.34
CA ASP A 317 3.62 -5.01 -4.12
C ASP A 317 3.03 -3.85 -3.32
N ASN A 318 3.74 -3.36 -2.29
CA ASN A 318 3.33 -2.13 -1.60
C ASN A 318 3.44 -0.94 -2.56
N VAL A 319 4.52 -0.93 -3.35
CA VAL A 319 4.76 -0.03 -4.47
C VAL A 319 5.34 -0.83 -5.62
N ALA A 320 4.86 -0.63 -6.84
CA ALA A 320 5.45 -1.23 -8.04
C ALA A 320 5.72 -0.19 -9.13
N ILE A 321 6.96 0.29 -9.24
CA ILE A 321 7.38 1.22 -10.29
C ILE A 321 7.46 0.45 -11.62
N LYS A 322 6.69 0.89 -12.64
CA LYS A 322 6.65 0.23 -13.96
C LYS A 322 7.14 1.16 -15.05
N SER A 323 7.77 0.61 -16.09
CA SER A 323 8.26 1.38 -17.23
C SER A 323 8.27 0.57 -18.52
N SER A 324 7.24 0.77 -19.35
CA SER A 324 7.07 0.04 -20.63
C SER A 324 7.19 0.92 -21.88
N ARG A 325 7.29 2.25 -21.75
CA ARG A 325 7.33 3.19 -22.89
C ARG A 325 8.55 4.10 -22.79
N ILE A 326 8.97 4.67 -23.93
CA ILE A 326 10.21 5.46 -24.08
C ILE A 326 10.35 6.63 -23.08
N SER A 327 9.24 7.23 -22.61
CA SER A 327 9.30 8.30 -21.61
C SER A 327 9.93 7.85 -20.29
N GLY A 328 9.85 6.56 -19.96
CA GLY A 328 10.38 5.98 -18.74
C GLY A 328 9.68 6.47 -17.47
N SER A 329 9.99 5.85 -16.33
CA SER A 329 9.68 6.42 -15.02
C SER A 329 10.92 7.13 -14.49
N ARG A 330 10.78 8.38 -14.04
CA ARG A 330 11.93 9.14 -13.53
C ARG A 330 11.55 10.09 -12.40
N ASP A 331 12.53 10.42 -11.56
CA ASP A 331 12.38 11.38 -10.47
C ASP A 331 11.22 10.98 -9.54
N LEU A 332 11.41 9.88 -8.82
CA LEU A 332 10.44 9.33 -7.87
C LEU A 332 11.02 9.32 -6.46
N MET A 333 10.20 9.66 -5.47
CA MET A 333 10.60 9.70 -4.06
C MET A 333 9.53 9.04 -3.19
N PHE A 334 9.96 8.16 -2.30
CA PHE A 334 9.13 7.46 -1.34
C PHE A 334 9.69 7.75 0.06
N ALA A 335 9.00 8.60 0.83
CA ALA A 335 9.53 9.18 2.06
C ALA A 335 8.63 8.93 3.28
N HIS A 336 9.19 8.56 4.43
CA HIS A 336 8.45 8.49 5.71
C HIS A 336 7.28 7.49 5.67
N ASN A 337 7.49 6.31 5.09
CA ASN A 337 6.41 5.34 4.87
C ASN A 337 6.53 4.10 5.78
N HIS A 338 5.40 3.47 6.05
CA HIS A 338 5.29 2.23 6.81
C HIS A 338 4.67 1.13 5.95
N PHE A 339 5.45 0.08 5.65
CA PHE A 339 4.99 -1.09 4.90
C PHE A 339 4.82 -2.30 5.82
N TYR A 340 3.77 -3.08 5.57
CA TYR A 340 3.43 -4.29 6.34
C TYR A 340 3.50 -5.54 5.46
N TYR A 341 2.40 -6.30 5.36
CA TYR A 341 2.27 -7.37 4.36
C TYR A 341 2.41 -6.80 2.95
N GLY A 342 3.04 -7.58 2.08
CA GLY A 342 3.21 -7.28 0.66
C GLY A 342 4.53 -7.78 0.10
N HIS A 343 4.76 -7.47 -1.16
CA HIS A 343 5.96 -7.79 -1.92
C HIS A 343 6.94 -6.61 -2.02
N GLY A 344 6.76 -5.61 -1.15
CA GLY A 344 7.74 -4.58 -0.88
C GLY A 344 7.69 -3.38 -1.82
N LEU A 345 8.77 -2.59 -1.77
CA LEU A 345 9.02 -1.53 -2.74
C LEU A 345 9.73 -2.14 -3.95
N SER A 346 8.97 -2.34 -5.02
CA SER A 346 9.41 -3.01 -6.23
C SER A 346 9.62 -2.06 -7.38
N ILE A 347 10.68 -2.32 -8.16
CA ILE A 347 10.86 -1.81 -9.51
C ILE A 347 10.67 -2.98 -10.48
N GLY A 348 9.72 -2.86 -11.41
CA GLY A 348 9.45 -3.82 -12.47
C GLY A 348 8.19 -4.68 -12.30
N SER A 349 7.98 -5.71 -13.13
CA SER A 349 8.97 -6.30 -14.06
C SER A 349 9.27 -5.48 -15.30
N GLU A 350 8.37 -4.57 -15.68
CA GLU A 350 8.52 -3.73 -16.85
C GLU A 350 9.54 -2.62 -16.58
N THR A 351 10.71 -2.72 -17.21
CA THR A 351 11.78 -1.71 -17.14
C THR A 351 12.25 -1.24 -18.52
N ASN A 352 11.59 -1.67 -19.60
CA ASN A 352 11.94 -1.40 -20.99
C ASN A 352 12.09 0.10 -21.30
N GLY A 353 11.25 0.93 -20.68
CA GLY A 353 11.27 2.38 -20.87
C GLY A 353 12.38 3.10 -20.11
N GLY A 354 13.10 2.40 -19.24
CA GLY A 354 14.04 2.96 -18.29
C GLY A 354 13.38 3.40 -16.98
N VAL A 355 14.08 3.20 -15.86
CA VAL A 355 13.71 3.72 -14.54
C VAL A 355 14.88 4.49 -13.96
N HIS A 356 14.70 5.77 -13.67
CA HIS A 356 15.80 6.66 -13.30
C HIS A 356 15.49 7.46 -12.03
N ASN A 357 16.50 7.75 -11.23
CA ASN A 357 16.41 8.68 -10.09
C ASN A 357 15.26 8.33 -9.12
N VAL A 358 15.38 7.16 -8.49
CA VAL A 358 14.43 6.71 -7.46
C VAL A 358 15.07 6.85 -6.10
N SER A 359 14.44 7.58 -5.19
CA SER A 359 14.87 7.74 -3.81
C SER A 359 13.85 7.15 -2.86
N VAL A 360 14.30 6.30 -1.95
CA VAL A 360 13.52 5.79 -0.82
C VAL A 360 14.24 6.26 0.43
N VAL A 361 13.54 7.01 1.28
CA VAL A 361 14.11 7.56 2.52
C VAL A 361 13.15 7.35 3.67
N ASP A 362 13.67 6.93 4.83
CA ASP A 362 12.85 6.73 6.04
C ASP A 362 11.68 5.76 5.78
N LEU A 363 12.03 4.50 5.54
CA LEU A 363 11.07 3.42 5.33
C LEU A 363 11.15 2.43 6.49
N ALA A 364 10.02 2.23 7.17
CA ALA A 364 9.85 1.14 8.13
C ALA A 364 9.05 0.00 7.49
N ALA A 365 9.65 -1.18 7.37
CA ALA A 365 9.01 -2.36 6.78
C ALA A 365 8.91 -3.51 7.82
N ASP A 366 7.68 -3.87 8.19
CA ASP A 366 7.37 -5.01 9.05
C ASP A 366 6.64 -6.08 8.23
N GLY A 367 7.39 -7.05 7.69
CA GLY A 367 6.85 -8.06 6.77
C GLY A 367 5.91 -9.10 7.40
N ARG A 368 5.66 -8.98 8.72
CA ARG A 368 4.72 -9.83 9.48
C ARG A 368 4.95 -11.34 9.31
N ASP A 369 6.19 -11.74 9.07
CA ASP A 369 6.61 -13.11 8.83
C ASP A 369 5.83 -13.80 7.69
N SER A 370 5.38 -13.00 6.71
CA SER A 370 4.69 -13.50 5.53
C SER A 370 5.62 -14.39 4.71
N GLN A 371 5.06 -15.49 4.20
CA GLN A 371 5.80 -16.48 3.41
C GLN A 371 6.27 -15.92 2.05
N ASP A 372 5.58 -14.91 1.54
CA ASP A 372 5.90 -14.25 0.28
C ASP A 372 6.46 -12.84 0.49
N GLY A 373 6.71 -12.44 1.75
CA GLY A 373 7.13 -11.09 2.12
C GLY A 373 8.51 -10.70 1.57
N ILE A 374 8.55 -9.58 0.85
CA ILE A 374 9.76 -9.01 0.22
C ILE A 374 9.93 -7.56 0.67
N GLY A 375 11.18 -7.13 0.84
CA GLY A 375 11.55 -5.79 1.27
C GLY A 375 11.78 -4.83 0.09
N LEU A 376 13.05 -4.66 -0.30
CA LEU A 376 13.43 -3.84 -1.45
C LEU A 376 13.68 -4.75 -2.65
N ARG A 377 13.04 -4.46 -3.79
CA ARG A 377 13.10 -5.33 -4.97
C ARG A 377 13.32 -4.57 -6.28
N ILE A 378 14.20 -5.11 -7.12
CA ILE A 378 14.23 -4.82 -8.57
C ILE A 378 14.10 -6.16 -9.27
N LYS A 379 13.05 -6.32 -10.06
CA LYS A 379 12.75 -7.54 -10.83
C LYS A 379 12.66 -7.18 -12.29
N THR A 380 13.34 -7.90 -13.17
CA THR A 380 13.23 -7.70 -14.62
C THR A 380 13.74 -8.94 -15.37
N SER A 381 13.66 -8.97 -16.70
CA SER A 381 14.19 -10.07 -17.53
C SER A 381 14.47 -9.63 -18.95
N ALA A 382 15.08 -10.49 -19.77
CA ALA A 382 15.29 -10.24 -21.20
C ALA A 382 14.01 -9.91 -21.99
N LYS A 383 12.83 -10.27 -21.47
CA LYS A 383 11.53 -9.91 -22.04
C LYS A 383 11.25 -8.41 -21.89
N ASN A 384 11.52 -7.87 -20.71
CA ASN A 384 11.06 -6.57 -20.25
C ASN A 384 12.19 -5.63 -19.78
N GLY A 385 13.45 -5.97 -20.09
CA GLY A 385 14.63 -5.31 -19.54
C GLY A 385 14.90 -3.95 -20.15
N GLY A 386 15.68 -3.16 -19.43
CA GLY A 386 16.09 -1.82 -19.79
C GLY A 386 16.96 -1.26 -18.68
N LYS A 387 17.35 0.00 -18.81
CA LYS A 387 18.24 0.64 -17.83
C LYS A 387 17.47 1.00 -16.55
N VAL A 388 18.01 0.62 -15.40
CA VAL A 388 17.54 1.05 -14.08
C VAL A 388 18.74 1.64 -13.35
N ASP A 389 18.73 2.95 -13.11
CA ASP A 389 19.86 3.66 -12.51
C ASP A 389 19.49 4.87 -11.66
N GLY A 390 20.43 5.29 -10.81
CA GLY A 390 20.20 6.36 -9.84
C GLY A 390 19.23 5.94 -8.74
N ILE A 391 19.35 4.71 -8.25
CA ILE A 391 18.46 4.15 -7.23
C ILE A 391 19.12 4.29 -5.87
N ARG A 392 18.46 4.98 -4.94
CA ARG A 392 18.97 5.22 -3.58
C ARG A 392 17.95 4.75 -2.55
N TYR A 393 18.37 3.84 -1.69
CA TYR A 393 17.64 3.42 -0.49
C TYR A 393 18.42 3.92 0.73
N GLU A 394 17.82 4.79 1.54
CA GLU A 394 18.47 5.41 2.69
C GLU A 394 17.58 5.39 3.94
N ASN A 395 18.17 5.11 5.12
CA ASN A 395 17.46 5.07 6.41
C ASN A 395 16.27 4.11 6.37
N VAL A 396 16.56 2.83 6.17
CA VAL A 396 15.54 1.78 6.08
C VAL A 396 15.63 0.88 7.31
N CYS A 397 14.52 0.76 8.03
CA CYS A 397 14.36 -0.14 9.16
C CYS A 397 13.45 -1.30 8.77
N MET A 398 13.92 -2.54 8.93
CA MET A 398 13.20 -3.71 8.46
C MET A 398 13.16 -4.83 9.51
N ARG A 399 12.03 -5.52 9.61
CA ARG A 399 11.89 -6.73 10.43
C ARG A 399 10.85 -7.68 9.84
N ASN A 400 10.93 -8.96 10.21
CA ASN A 400 9.92 -9.97 9.85
C ASN A 400 9.71 -10.13 8.33
N VAL A 401 10.73 -9.81 7.51
CA VAL A 401 10.68 -9.92 6.04
C VAL A 401 11.52 -11.11 5.60
N LYS A 402 10.91 -12.05 4.88
CA LYS A 402 11.61 -13.25 4.41
C LYS A 402 12.69 -12.95 3.38
N PHE A 403 12.43 -12.00 2.48
CA PHE A 403 13.34 -11.61 1.40
C PHE A 403 13.70 -10.11 1.46
N PRO A 404 14.65 -9.70 2.30
CA PRO A 404 14.89 -8.29 2.57
C PRO A 404 15.38 -7.49 1.34
N LEU A 405 16.29 -8.05 0.55
CA LEU A 405 16.87 -7.44 -0.66
C LEU A 405 16.81 -8.43 -1.83
N VAL A 406 16.10 -8.07 -2.91
CA VAL A 406 15.93 -8.91 -4.10
C VAL A 406 16.20 -8.11 -5.37
N PHE A 407 17.39 -8.27 -5.95
CA PHE A 407 17.75 -7.68 -7.24
C PHE A 407 17.97 -8.81 -8.24
N ASP A 408 16.98 -9.03 -9.11
CA ASP A 408 16.88 -10.20 -9.98
C ASP A 408 16.57 -9.79 -11.43
N THR A 409 17.54 -10.01 -12.32
CA THR A 409 17.41 -9.74 -13.76
C THR A 409 16.89 -10.95 -14.56
N ASN A 410 16.48 -12.03 -13.91
CA ASN A 410 15.99 -13.26 -14.56
C ASN A 410 14.57 -13.62 -14.09
N TYR A 411 13.77 -12.61 -13.75
CA TYR A 411 12.42 -12.78 -13.25
C TYR A 411 11.47 -13.33 -14.32
N GLY A 412 10.89 -14.50 -14.08
CA GLY A 412 9.92 -15.12 -14.99
C GLY A 412 10.57 -15.75 -16.23
N SER A 413 10.32 -15.21 -17.44
CA SER A 413 10.85 -15.76 -18.69
C SER A 413 12.17 -15.09 -19.10
N ALA A 414 13.16 -15.92 -19.44
CA ALA A 414 14.47 -15.52 -19.94
C ALA A 414 14.51 -15.25 -21.48
N SER A 415 13.37 -15.35 -22.18
CA SER A 415 13.30 -15.13 -23.62
C SER A 415 13.02 -13.65 -23.96
N GLY A 416 13.93 -13.01 -24.69
CA GLY A 416 13.74 -11.68 -25.26
C GLY A 416 15.08 -11.02 -25.59
N THR A 417 15.02 -9.79 -26.11
CA THR A 417 16.20 -8.99 -26.52
C THR A 417 16.27 -7.64 -25.81
N SER A 418 15.40 -7.42 -24.83
CA SER A 418 15.38 -6.23 -23.99
C SER A 418 16.25 -6.52 -22.76
N TYR A 419 17.55 -6.25 -22.84
CA TYR A 419 18.49 -6.70 -21.82
C TYR A 419 18.47 -5.80 -20.57
N PRO A 420 18.30 -6.38 -19.36
CA PRO A 420 18.43 -5.65 -18.11
C PRO A 420 19.79 -5.00 -17.92
N ASP A 421 19.81 -3.79 -17.38
CA ASP A 421 21.02 -3.06 -17.02
C ASP A 421 20.77 -2.32 -15.71
N LEU A 422 21.27 -2.87 -14.60
CA LEU A 422 21.07 -2.37 -13.25
C LEU A 422 22.38 -1.72 -12.77
N SER A 423 22.42 -0.39 -12.69
CA SER A 423 23.64 0.35 -12.33
C SER A 423 23.33 1.53 -11.42
N ASP A 424 24.34 2.10 -10.76
CA ASP A 424 24.18 3.23 -9.82
C ASP A 424 23.06 2.99 -8.78
N ILE A 425 23.17 1.83 -8.11
CA ILE A 425 22.29 1.46 -6.99
C ILE A 425 23.06 1.67 -5.69
N THR A 426 22.45 2.34 -4.72
CA THR A 426 23.00 2.53 -3.38
C THR A 426 22.01 2.08 -2.33
N VAL A 427 22.46 1.20 -1.43
CA VAL A 427 21.76 0.89 -0.18
C VAL A 427 22.61 1.46 0.96
N LYS A 428 22.04 2.42 1.68
CA LYS A 428 22.72 3.14 2.74
C LYS A 428 21.90 3.19 4.02
N SER A 429 22.52 3.04 5.19
CA SER A 429 21.81 3.09 6.48
C SER A 429 20.59 2.17 6.49
N PHE A 430 20.81 0.90 6.17
CA PHE A 430 19.79 -0.15 6.18
C PHE A 430 20.02 -1.03 7.41
N HIS A 431 19.00 -1.21 8.22
CA HIS A 431 19.07 -2.06 9.40
C HIS A 431 17.90 -3.05 9.43
N TYR A 432 18.25 -4.33 9.34
CA TYR A 432 17.33 -5.44 9.48
C TYR A 432 17.47 -6.05 10.88
N LEU A 433 16.41 -6.01 11.68
CA LEU A 433 16.45 -6.42 13.09
C LEU A 433 16.46 -7.95 13.25
N ASN A 434 15.39 -8.63 12.82
CA ASN A 434 15.31 -10.08 12.82
C ASN A 434 13.97 -10.49 12.18
N SER A 435 13.81 -11.79 11.93
CA SER A 435 12.52 -12.45 11.82
C SER A 435 12.51 -13.67 12.75
N PRO A 436 11.52 -13.82 13.64
CA PRO A 436 11.34 -15.05 14.42
C PRO A 436 11.23 -16.30 13.55
N ARG A 437 10.64 -16.15 12.35
CA ARG A 437 10.41 -17.25 11.41
C ARG A 437 11.57 -17.51 10.46
N PHE A 438 12.29 -16.47 10.06
CA PHE A 438 13.26 -16.51 8.96
C PHE A 438 14.69 -16.10 9.35
N GLY A 439 14.93 -15.69 10.60
CA GLY A 439 16.22 -15.13 11.01
C GLY A 439 16.57 -13.89 10.18
N GLY A 440 17.79 -13.85 9.62
CA GLY A 440 18.24 -12.83 8.67
C GLY A 440 17.56 -12.84 7.29
N GLY A 441 16.69 -13.80 7.02
CA GLY A 441 16.03 -13.93 5.71
C GLY A 441 16.97 -14.38 4.59
N LYS A 442 16.54 -14.14 3.35
CA LYS A 442 17.24 -14.53 2.12
C LYS A 442 17.37 -13.36 1.15
N MET A 443 18.52 -13.21 0.50
CA MET A 443 18.78 -12.14 -0.46
C MET A 443 19.11 -12.68 -1.85
N THR A 444 18.75 -11.92 -2.88
CA THR A 444 19.11 -12.19 -4.28
C THR A 444 19.89 -11.02 -4.83
N PHE A 445 21.07 -11.30 -5.39
CA PHE A 445 21.81 -10.40 -6.27
C PHE A 445 22.17 -11.20 -7.52
N ALA A 446 21.35 -11.07 -8.56
CA ALA A 446 21.52 -11.79 -9.81
C ALA A 446 21.47 -10.80 -10.97
N GLY A 447 22.65 -10.36 -11.43
CA GLY A 447 22.79 -9.58 -12.65
C GLY A 447 22.65 -10.42 -13.92
N TYR A 448 22.61 -9.73 -15.05
CA TYR A 448 22.25 -10.36 -16.31
C TYR A 448 23.50 -10.86 -17.05
N SER A 449 23.60 -12.18 -17.25
CA SER A 449 24.75 -12.81 -17.90
C SER A 449 24.35 -13.81 -19.01
N ASP A 450 23.21 -13.57 -19.66
CA ASP A 450 22.66 -14.43 -20.70
C ASP A 450 22.69 -13.78 -22.08
N ASN A 451 22.42 -14.57 -23.13
CA ASN A 451 22.34 -14.10 -24.52
C ASN A 451 23.60 -13.34 -25.00
N GLY A 452 24.78 -13.79 -24.54
CA GLY A 452 26.07 -13.18 -24.86
C GLY A 452 26.30 -11.80 -24.22
N GLN A 453 25.40 -11.35 -23.34
CA GLN A 453 25.56 -10.12 -22.58
C GLN A 453 26.20 -10.43 -21.22
N LYS A 454 26.98 -9.46 -20.71
CA LYS A 454 27.46 -9.44 -19.32
C LYS A 454 27.18 -8.05 -18.76
N ARG A 455 26.12 -7.95 -17.95
CA ARG A 455 25.62 -6.71 -17.37
C ARG A 455 25.46 -6.95 -15.87
N PRO A 456 26.58 -6.90 -15.12
CA PRO A 456 26.54 -7.10 -13.70
C PRO A 456 25.76 -5.97 -13.03
N ILE A 457 25.11 -6.27 -11.90
CA ILE A 457 24.53 -5.26 -11.04
C ILE A 457 25.68 -4.41 -10.47
N LEU A 458 25.62 -3.09 -10.63
CA LEU A 458 26.57 -2.17 -9.99
C LEU A 458 25.93 -1.56 -8.75
N ILE A 459 26.39 -1.97 -7.56
CA ILE A 459 25.75 -1.61 -6.30
C ILE A 459 26.76 -1.18 -5.23
N THR A 460 26.41 -0.12 -4.49
CA THR A 460 27.10 0.33 -3.29
C THR A 460 26.33 -0.06 -2.04
N LEU A 461 27.03 -0.64 -1.05
CA LEU A 461 26.50 -0.95 0.27
C LEU A 461 27.27 -0.13 1.31
N ASP A 462 26.55 0.69 2.11
CA ASP A 462 27.15 1.54 3.14
C ASP A 462 26.28 1.53 4.41
N ASN A 463 26.79 1.04 5.55
CA ASN A 463 25.97 0.85 6.75
C ASN A 463 24.73 -0.04 6.49
N VAL A 464 24.96 -1.29 6.07
CA VAL A 464 23.93 -2.30 5.80
C VAL A 464 24.07 -3.44 6.81
N VAL A 465 23.26 -3.38 7.85
CA VAL A 465 23.41 -4.20 9.06
C VAL A 465 22.22 -5.12 9.24
N PHE A 466 22.51 -6.39 9.51
CA PHE A 466 21.57 -7.40 9.95
C PHE A 466 21.93 -7.80 11.37
N ASP A 467 20.99 -7.64 12.29
CA ASP A 467 21.10 -8.12 13.65
C ASP A 467 20.96 -9.65 13.71
N GLY A 468 21.62 -10.27 14.68
CA GLY A 468 21.54 -11.72 14.91
C GLY A 468 22.02 -12.56 13.73
N THR A 469 21.16 -13.48 13.27
CA THR A 469 21.48 -14.42 12.19
C THR A 469 21.68 -13.69 10.87
N GLN A 470 22.86 -13.80 10.27
CA GLN A 470 23.16 -13.17 8.99
C GLN A 470 22.37 -13.81 7.82
N PRO A 471 22.00 -13.03 6.80
CA PRO A 471 21.19 -13.51 5.67
C PRO A 471 21.88 -14.61 4.86
N ALA A 472 21.07 -15.45 4.22
CA ALA A 472 21.54 -16.39 3.19
C ALA A 472 21.29 -15.81 1.78
N PHE A 473 22.04 -16.29 0.78
CA PHE A 473 21.81 -15.91 -0.62
C PHE A 473 20.98 -16.97 -1.35
N THR A 474 19.92 -16.54 -2.02
CA THR A 474 19.20 -17.35 -3.02
C THR A 474 19.92 -17.34 -4.37
N ALA A 475 20.55 -16.22 -4.72
CA ALA A 475 21.53 -16.12 -5.79
C ALA A 475 22.52 -14.98 -5.51
N LEU A 476 23.78 -15.17 -5.93
CA LEU A 476 24.85 -14.19 -5.88
C LEU A 476 25.71 -14.35 -7.14
N THR A 477 25.32 -13.68 -8.21
CA THR A 477 25.92 -13.80 -9.55
C THR A 477 25.90 -12.45 -10.26
N ALA A 478 26.87 -12.21 -11.14
CA ALA A 478 27.01 -11.01 -11.97
C ALA A 478 26.71 -9.74 -11.17
N THR A 479 27.46 -9.51 -10.09
CA THR A 479 27.23 -8.37 -9.20
C THR A 479 28.56 -7.81 -8.73
N HIS A 480 28.75 -6.51 -8.93
CA HIS A 480 29.95 -5.77 -8.57
C HIS A 480 29.62 -4.86 -7.39
N PHE A 481 30.13 -5.22 -6.22
CA PHE A 481 29.90 -4.51 -4.98
C PHE A 481 30.98 -3.45 -4.73
N THR A 482 30.53 -2.26 -4.36
CA THR A 482 31.36 -1.24 -3.71
C THR A 482 30.95 -1.14 -2.26
N ILE A 483 31.88 -1.31 -1.33
CA ILE A 483 31.62 -1.20 0.11
C ILE A 483 32.03 0.18 0.58
N GLY A 484 31.05 0.90 1.13
CA GLY A 484 31.22 2.22 1.74
C GLY A 484 31.87 2.15 3.12
N PRO A 485 32.05 3.31 3.77
CA PRO A 485 32.76 3.42 5.04
C PRO A 485 31.99 2.88 6.25
N GLY A 486 30.68 2.68 6.17
CA GLY A 486 29.88 2.11 7.25
C GLY A 486 29.98 0.58 7.37
N PRO A 487 29.41 0.00 8.44
CA PRO A 487 29.44 -1.44 8.67
C PRO A 487 28.59 -2.20 7.64
N VAL A 488 29.07 -3.37 7.19
CA VAL A 488 28.27 -4.32 6.40
C VAL A 488 28.36 -5.70 7.06
N SER A 489 27.31 -6.10 7.78
CA SER A 489 27.37 -7.23 8.74
C SER A 489 27.61 -8.59 8.08
N PHE A 490 27.24 -8.75 6.81
CA PHE A 490 27.40 -9.97 6.03
C PHE A 490 28.55 -9.88 5.02
N PHE A 491 29.47 -8.92 5.16
CA PHE A 491 30.59 -8.72 4.24
C PHE A 491 31.41 -10.00 4.01
N ASN A 492 31.62 -10.80 5.06
CA ASN A 492 32.34 -12.08 4.96
C ASN A 492 31.65 -13.14 4.09
N LYS A 493 30.37 -12.95 3.74
CA LYS A 493 29.62 -13.81 2.81
C LYS A 493 29.69 -13.31 1.36
N LEU A 494 30.17 -12.10 1.11
CA LEU A 494 30.39 -11.54 -0.23
C LEU A 494 31.73 -12.06 -0.78
N VAL A 495 31.74 -13.31 -1.24
CA VAL A 495 32.95 -13.97 -1.74
C VAL A 495 33.15 -13.62 -3.23
N PRO A 496 34.27 -12.95 -3.62
CA PRO A 496 34.57 -12.71 -5.02
C PRO A 496 34.67 -14.01 -5.83
N SER A 497 34.11 -14.02 -7.03
CA SER A 497 34.09 -15.19 -7.91
C SER A 497 34.25 -14.77 -9.36
N ILE A 498 35.33 -15.23 -10.01
CA ILE A 498 35.54 -15.01 -11.45
C ILE A 498 34.47 -15.78 -12.25
N LYS A 499 34.12 -16.99 -11.80
CA LYS A 499 33.14 -17.85 -12.47
C LYS A 499 31.75 -17.21 -12.50
N ASP A 500 31.36 -16.63 -11.37
CA ASP A 500 30.02 -16.05 -11.20
C ASP A 500 30.00 -14.54 -11.45
N ASP A 501 31.10 -13.94 -11.91
CA ASP A 501 31.26 -12.48 -12.14
C ASP A 501 30.86 -11.63 -10.92
N VAL A 502 31.40 -12.02 -9.75
CA VAL A 502 31.21 -11.31 -8.49
C VAL A 502 32.50 -10.61 -8.10
N THR A 503 32.44 -9.29 -7.96
CA THR A 503 33.57 -8.48 -7.49
C THR A 503 33.17 -7.70 -6.24
N VAL A 504 34.14 -7.47 -5.37
CA VAL A 504 33.96 -6.69 -4.14
C VAL A 504 35.13 -5.74 -4.02
N SER A 505 34.85 -4.45 -3.89
CA SER A 505 35.83 -3.39 -3.70
C SER A 505 35.50 -2.58 -2.45
N GLY A 506 36.52 -1.99 -1.83
CA GLY A 506 36.38 -1.34 -0.53
C GLY A 506 36.38 -2.33 0.63
N SER A 507 36.06 -1.85 1.83
CA SER A 507 36.04 -2.64 3.06
C SER A 507 35.04 -2.01 4.03
N PRO A 508 34.28 -2.81 4.80
CA PRO A 508 33.38 -2.25 5.79
C PRO A 508 34.20 -1.53 6.87
N GLY A 509 33.73 -0.37 7.31
CA GLY A 509 34.28 0.31 8.47
C GLY A 509 33.46 0.04 9.74
N ASP A 510 33.81 0.78 10.79
CA ASP A 510 33.09 0.78 12.04
C ASP A 510 31.92 1.78 12.00
N GLY A 511 30.90 1.55 12.81
CA GLY A 511 29.78 2.47 12.94
C GLY A 511 28.61 1.83 13.66
N ALA A 512 27.67 2.67 14.09
CA ALA A 512 26.39 2.18 14.60
C ALA A 512 25.44 1.93 13.41
N PRO A 513 24.62 0.87 13.46
CA PRO A 513 23.49 0.73 12.54
C PRO A 513 22.52 1.90 12.71
N VAL A 514 21.67 2.14 11.71
CA VAL A 514 20.57 3.11 11.85
C VAL A 514 19.66 2.70 13.01
N ASP A 515 19.25 3.68 13.83
CA ASP A 515 18.39 3.43 14.98
C ASP A 515 16.96 3.15 14.53
N CYS A 516 16.47 1.94 14.82
CA CYS A 516 15.12 1.50 14.47
C CYS A 516 14.17 1.39 15.67
N THR A 517 14.58 1.86 16.85
CA THR A 517 13.81 1.71 18.11
C THR A 517 12.41 2.32 18.03
N ALA A 518 12.26 3.44 17.32
CA ALA A 518 10.99 4.15 17.15
C ALA A 518 10.38 4.02 15.73
N ALA A 519 10.98 3.21 14.84
CA ALA A 519 10.60 3.19 13.43
C ALA A 519 9.24 2.49 13.15
N PHE A 520 8.87 1.49 13.94
CA PHE A 520 7.73 0.63 13.63
C PHE A 520 6.45 1.11 14.30
N VAL A 521 5.52 1.61 13.49
CA VAL A 521 4.16 2.00 13.91
C VAL A 521 3.20 0.83 13.66
N PRO A 522 2.38 0.40 14.64
CA PRO A 522 1.37 -0.65 14.41
C PRO A 522 0.25 -0.17 13.48
N MET A 523 -0.19 -0.99 12.52
CA MET A 523 -1.27 -0.62 11.58
C MET A 523 -2.57 -0.26 12.32
N LYS A 524 -2.91 -0.97 13.40
CA LYS A 524 -4.05 -0.64 14.27
C LYS A 524 -4.02 0.76 14.91
N SER A 525 -2.85 1.41 14.99
CA SER A 525 -2.78 2.79 15.51
C SER A 525 -3.31 3.82 14.49
N VAL A 526 -3.30 3.49 13.19
CA VAL A 526 -3.76 4.36 12.10
C VAL A 526 -5.02 3.86 11.40
N VAL A 527 -5.31 2.56 11.47
CA VAL A 527 -6.54 1.92 11.02
C VAL A 527 -7.03 0.98 12.15
N PRO A 528 -7.82 1.47 13.13
CA PRO A 528 -8.17 0.73 14.35
C PRO A 528 -8.86 -0.61 14.12
N TRP A 529 -9.59 -0.73 13.00
CA TRP A 529 -10.27 -1.96 12.60
C TRP A 529 -9.41 -2.89 11.74
N ALA A 530 -8.12 -2.59 11.52
CA ALA A 530 -7.22 -3.48 10.79
C ALA A 530 -7.10 -4.86 11.49
N PRO A 531 -6.87 -5.95 10.73
CA PRO A 531 -6.77 -7.29 11.30
C PRO A 531 -5.57 -7.51 12.24
N PHE A 532 -4.59 -6.61 12.30
CA PHE A 532 -3.26 -6.92 12.85
C PHE A 532 -2.48 -5.76 13.46
#